data_AF-A0A7X4D5Y6-F1
#
_entry.id   AF-A0A7X4D5Y6-F1
#
_cell.length_a   1.000
_cell.length_b   1.000
_cell.length_c   1.000
_cell.angle_alpha   90.00
_cell.angle_beta   90.00
_cell.angle_gamma   90.00
#
_symmetry.space_group_name_H-M   'P 1'
#
loop_
_entity.id
_entity.type
_entity.pdbx_description
1 polymer ?
#
loop_
_entity_poly.entity_id
_entity_poly.type
_entity_poly.pdbx_seq_one_letter_code
_entity_poly.pdbx_strand_id
1 'polypeptide(L)'
;MHKHVDFSSHTLKGHGGRPWSLTLVTTVFGTLLCANFATAVSLLPHSLATAAYETPSTLDARAILPSDLRKGPHHTVLDEVVPFRHTHRYRITSPYGQFEAYGGEMLKVRIQEIQAIATIDEEVNHAQSVAAGAKHAILSPLKFALGLFTNPIETILAVPKGMWHIATRISEMAVSERGSLEDPENAELLGFSTVKRQVADHFGVDVYSSNRVLQEKLNSLSWAGYAGDAAVRLATLPIGGPAGAVLTGTSFSTTVGELLRDHTPEELRRLNRDKLEIMRLDDSLIETFLQHPWYSPRHETMLVQALFEMNIVKNRKTFFKVATSARFEEEALFFQRIAEMFLLYHHHVKPLEKFVAIDDRLLMGLTRDHTLIGMLPVEFLPWRAELAESAETVSTWTSSERLKKVELWMTGKPTPRAHRELLAQGITVRRGAMDYLTFHRLANSSGPNAPAQSLPP
;
A
#
# COMPACT_ATOMS: atom_id res chain seq x y z
N MET A 1 -62.74 6.17 -28.72
CA MET A 1 -62.09 7.42 -29.18
C MET A 1 -61.17 7.04 -30.34
N HIS A 2 -61.63 7.25 -31.57
CA HIS A 2 -61.10 8.30 -32.48
C HIS A 2 -59.61 8.09 -32.79
N LYS A 3 -59.10 7.89 -34.01
CA LYS A 3 -59.54 7.83 -35.41
C LYS A 3 -58.38 7.09 -36.13
N HIS A 4 -58.61 6.09 -36.99
CA HIS A 4 -58.60 6.20 -38.47
C HIS A 4 -57.35 6.93 -39.02
N VAL A 5 -56.51 6.31 -39.87
CA VAL A 5 -56.63 6.12 -41.33
C VAL A 5 -55.28 5.52 -41.81
N ASP A 6 -55.08 4.67 -42.81
CA ASP A 6 -55.95 3.87 -43.68
C ASP A 6 -55.07 3.02 -44.64
N PHE A 7 -55.76 2.02 -45.19
CA PHE A 7 -55.55 1.07 -46.29
C PHE A 7 -54.85 1.64 -47.54
N SER A 8 -54.49 0.90 -48.60
CA SER A 8 -54.34 -0.52 -48.91
C SER A 8 -53.78 -0.60 -50.34
N SER A 9 -53.23 -1.76 -50.66
CA SER A 9 -53.07 -2.27 -52.02
C SER A 9 -54.41 -2.52 -52.74
N HIS A 10 -54.51 -2.12 -54.00
CA HIS A 10 -55.42 -2.65 -55.04
C HIS A 10 -54.63 -2.70 -56.37
N THR A 11 -54.21 -3.85 -56.91
CA THR A 11 -54.87 -4.89 -57.73
C THR A 11 -55.22 -4.55 -59.19
N LEU A 12 -54.60 -5.33 -60.10
CA LEU A 12 -55.14 -6.03 -61.31
C LEU A 12 -55.51 -5.15 -62.53
N LYS A 13 -55.31 -5.48 -63.82
CA LYS A 13 -55.12 -6.67 -64.71
C LYS A 13 -54.56 -6.09 -66.03
N GLY A 14 -53.92 -6.75 -67.01
CA GLY A 14 -53.70 -8.14 -67.39
C GLY A 14 -53.24 -8.20 -68.87
N HIS A 15 -53.07 -9.44 -69.39
CA HIS A 15 -52.58 -9.87 -70.74
C HIS A 15 -51.06 -10.09 -70.80
N GLY A 16 -50.49 -11.26 -71.09
CA GLY A 16 -51.02 -12.57 -71.44
C GLY A 16 -49.93 -13.38 -72.18
N GLY A 17 -49.73 -14.66 -71.84
CA GLY A 17 -49.27 -15.71 -72.78
C GLY A 17 -47.77 -15.96 -73.02
N ARG A 18 -47.15 -16.82 -72.18
CA ARG A 18 -46.34 -18.05 -72.46
C ARG A 18 -45.93 -18.43 -73.92
N PRO A 19 -44.97 -19.38 -74.14
CA PRO A 19 -43.55 -19.50 -73.76
C PRO A 19 -42.68 -20.06 -74.97
N TRP A 20 -41.50 -20.68 -74.71
CA TRP A 20 -40.60 -21.49 -75.59
C TRP A 20 -39.21 -20.85 -75.83
N SER A 21 -38.19 -21.24 -75.06
CA SER A 21 -37.20 -22.29 -75.34
C SER A 21 -36.23 -21.94 -76.49
N LEU A 22 -34.99 -21.60 -76.13
CA LEU A 22 -33.85 -21.89 -77.00
C LEU A 22 -32.67 -22.37 -76.16
N THR A 23 -32.60 -23.70 -76.13
CA THR A 23 -31.45 -24.57 -76.02
C THR A 23 -30.14 -23.95 -76.52
N LEU A 24 -29.11 -23.96 -75.69
CA LEU A 24 -27.73 -24.09 -76.17
C LEU A 24 -26.97 -24.96 -75.17
N VAL A 25 -26.89 -26.23 -75.52
CA VAL A 25 -26.16 -27.29 -74.84
C VAL A 25 -25.04 -27.74 -75.78
N THR A 26 -23.91 -28.10 -75.15
CA THR A 26 -22.78 -28.94 -75.61
C THR A 26 -21.79 -28.39 -76.66
N THR A 27 -20.47 -28.62 -76.62
CA THR A 27 -19.53 -29.24 -75.65
C THR A 27 -18.09 -29.13 -76.17
N VAL A 28 -17.17 -28.64 -75.32
CA VAL A 28 -15.83 -29.14 -74.88
C VAL A 28 -14.66 -29.40 -75.87
N PHE A 29 -13.47 -29.10 -75.33
CA PHE A 29 -12.06 -29.49 -75.62
C PHE A 29 -11.24 -28.43 -76.39
N GLY A 30 -10.05 -27.99 -75.94
CA GLY A 30 -9.19 -28.38 -74.85
C GLY A 30 -8.04 -27.38 -74.61
N THR A 31 -7.29 -27.67 -73.55
CA THR A 31 -6.19 -26.95 -72.89
C THR A 31 -4.98 -26.51 -73.74
N LEU A 32 -4.32 -25.44 -73.25
CA LEU A 32 -2.86 -25.11 -73.17
C LEU A 32 -2.44 -23.80 -73.85
N LEU A 33 -2.02 -22.80 -73.05
CA LEU A 33 -0.60 -22.44 -72.82
C LEU A 33 -0.43 -20.94 -72.45
N CYS A 34 -0.05 -20.70 -71.19
CA CYS A 34 0.86 -19.68 -70.64
C CYS A 34 0.90 -18.25 -71.24
N ALA A 35 0.43 -17.27 -70.46
CA ALA A 35 1.10 -15.99 -70.31
C ALA A 35 0.92 -15.48 -68.86
N ASN A 36 2.01 -15.49 -68.10
CA ASN A 36 2.11 -15.01 -66.72
C ASN A 36 1.88 -13.49 -66.67
N PHE A 37 0.73 -13.06 -66.12
CA PHE A 37 0.65 -11.78 -65.42
C PHE A 37 0.84 -12.07 -63.93
N ALA A 38 2.08 -11.97 -63.47
CA ALA A 38 2.37 -11.89 -62.04
C ALA A 38 1.83 -10.56 -61.53
N THR A 39 0.64 -10.58 -60.93
CA THR A 39 0.15 -9.50 -60.08
C THR A 39 1.12 -9.36 -58.91
N ALA A 40 1.93 -8.30 -58.94
CA ALA A 40 2.66 -7.84 -57.78
C ALA A 40 1.62 -7.45 -56.72
N VAL A 41 1.33 -8.35 -55.80
CA VAL A 41 0.65 -8.03 -54.55
C VAL A 41 1.61 -7.13 -53.78
N SER A 42 1.36 -5.83 -53.82
CA SER A 42 2.01 -4.88 -52.93
C SER A 42 1.75 -5.32 -51.50
N LEU A 43 2.73 -5.99 -50.90
CA LEU A 43 2.83 -6.18 -49.46
C LEU A 43 3.00 -4.79 -48.86
N LEU A 44 1.89 -4.11 -48.60
CA LEU A 44 1.88 -3.00 -47.66
C LEU A 44 2.51 -3.55 -46.38
N PRO A 45 3.59 -2.94 -45.85
CA PRO A 45 4.04 -3.27 -44.52
C PRO A 45 2.83 -3.04 -43.62
N HIS A 46 2.32 -4.09 -43.01
CA HIS A 46 1.45 -3.93 -41.85
C HIS A 46 2.32 -3.19 -40.85
N SER A 47 2.12 -1.87 -40.76
CA SER A 47 2.55 -1.10 -39.61
C SER A 47 1.99 -1.85 -38.42
N LEU A 48 2.84 -2.59 -37.72
CA LEU A 48 2.53 -3.02 -36.37
C LEU A 48 2.40 -1.70 -35.62
N ALA A 49 1.17 -1.19 -35.53
CA ALA A 49 0.87 -0.11 -34.63
C ALA A 49 1.33 -0.59 -33.26
N THR A 50 2.45 -0.04 -32.79
CA THR A 50 2.92 -0.27 -31.43
C THR A 50 1.74 0.04 -30.52
N ALA A 51 1.23 -0.97 -29.79
CA ALA A 51 0.05 -0.80 -28.95
C ALA A 51 0.21 0.47 -28.12
N ALA A 52 -0.79 1.36 -28.06
CA ALA A 52 -0.65 2.69 -27.45
C ALA A 52 -0.20 2.65 -25.98
N TYR A 53 -0.47 1.54 -25.29
CA TYR A 53 -0.16 1.32 -23.89
C TYR A 53 0.47 -0.06 -23.67
N GLU A 54 1.21 -0.21 -22.58
CA GLU A 54 1.68 -1.49 -22.07
C GLU A 54 0.53 -2.22 -21.36
N THR A 55 0.39 -3.51 -21.62
CA THR A 55 -0.59 -4.35 -20.92
C THR A 55 -0.03 -4.77 -19.56
N PRO A 56 -0.87 -4.83 -18.51
CA PRO A 56 -0.46 -5.42 -17.24
C PRO A 56 -0.04 -6.88 -17.47
N SER A 57 1.24 -7.16 -17.27
CA SER A 57 1.78 -8.51 -17.36
C SER A 57 2.17 -8.99 -15.98
N THR A 58 2.06 -10.29 -15.74
CA THR A 58 2.76 -10.94 -14.63
C THR A 58 4.24 -10.59 -14.67
N LEU A 59 4.77 -10.13 -13.54
CA LEU A 59 6.17 -9.75 -13.37
C LEU A 59 6.92 -10.88 -12.67
N ASP A 60 8.24 -10.88 -12.87
CA ASP A 60 9.16 -11.72 -12.11
C ASP A 60 9.70 -10.92 -10.90
N ALA A 61 9.47 -11.43 -9.68
CA ALA A 61 9.96 -10.83 -8.45
C ALA A 61 11.46 -10.54 -8.49
N ARG A 62 12.27 -11.37 -9.18
CA ARG A 62 13.73 -11.19 -9.34
C ARG A 62 14.10 -9.96 -10.13
N ALA A 63 13.21 -9.48 -11.01
CA ALA A 63 13.44 -8.31 -11.86
C ALA A 63 13.09 -6.97 -11.18
N ILE A 64 12.21 -7.01 -10.16
CA ILE A 64 11.64 -5.81 -9.53
C ILE A 64 11.95 -5.68 -8.03
N LEU A 65 12.33 -6.77 -7.35
CA LEU A 65 12.65 -6.76 -5.92
C LEU A 65 14.14 -7.00 -5.64
N PRO A 66 14.73 -6.29 -4.67
CA PRO A 66 15.99 -6.65 -4.02
C PRO A 66 16.00 -8.08 -3.45
N SER A 67 17.18 -8.68 -3.33
CA SER A 67 17.32 -10.10 -2.93
C SER A 67 16.83 -10.40 -1.52
N ASP A 68 17.03 -9.48 -0.60
CA ASP A 68 16.60 -9.51 0.80
C ASP A 68 15.07 -9.49 0.94
N LEU A 69 14.38 -8.73 0.08
CA LEU A 69 12.91 -8.79 0.03
C LEU A 69 12.41 -10.10 -0.57
N ARG A 70 13.13 -10.71 -1.52
CA ARG A 70 12.69 -11.97 -2.15
C ARG A 70 12.81 -13.16 -1.22
N LYS A 71 13.88 -13.25 -0.42
CA LYS A 71 14.13 -14.39 0.44
C LYS A 71 14.88 -13.99 1.70
N GLY A 72 14.35 -14.38 2.85
CA GLY A 72 14.98 -14.24 4.15
C GLY A 72 14.93 -15.55 4.94
N PRO A 73 15.35 -15.52 6.22
CA PRO A 73 15.36 -16.71 7.07
C PRO A 73 13.99 -17.35 7.26
N HIS A 74 12.93 -16.53 7.30
CA HIS A 74 11.56 -16.96 7.62
C HIS A 74 10.55 -16.72 6.49
N HIS A 75 11.00 -16.25 5.33
CA HIS A 75 10.10 -15.93 4.22
C HIS A 75 10.72 -16.22 2.84
N THR A 76 9.86 -16.50 1.87
CA THR A 76 10.19 -16.55 0.45
C THR A 76 9.03 -15.96 -0.34
N VAL A 77 9.30 -14.93 -1.12
CA VAL A 77 8.33 -14.34 -2.07
C VAL A 77 8.33 -15.20 -3.32
N LEU A 78 7.14 -15.57 -3.80
CA LEU A 78 7.03 -16.31 -5.05
C LEU A 78 7.52 -15.46 -6.23
N ASP A 79 8.17 -16.10 -7.20
CA ASP A 79 8.70 -15.41 -8.39
C ASP A 79 7.57 -14.74 -9.19
N GLU A 80 6.37 -15.32 -9.20
CA GLU A 80 5.21 -14.81 -9.91
C GLU A 80 4.55 -13.64 -9.16
N VAL A 81 4.60 -12.44 -9.75
CA VAL A 81 3.98 -11.22 -9.23
C VAL A 81 2.85 -10.78 -10.15
N VAL A 82 1.61 -10.87 -9.67
CA VAL A 82 0.41 -10.73 -10.52
C VAL A 82 -0.13 -9.31 -10.44
N PRO A 83 -0.48 -8.66 -11.57
CA PRO A 83 -1.17 -7.37 -11.54
C PRO A 83 -2.46 -7.42 -10.72
N PHE A 84 -2.68 -6.41 -9.89
CA PHE A 84 -3.86 -6.31 -9.04
C PHE A 84 -4.26 -4.85 -8.83
N ARG A 85 -5.42 -4.45 -9.37
CA ARG A 85 -5.89 -3.05 -9.38
C ARG A 85 -4.82 -2.12 -9.99
N HIS A 86 -4.37 -1.14 -9.21
CA HIS A 86 -3.33 -0.17 -9.57
C HIS A 86 -1.93 -0.57 -9.10
N THR A 87 -1.78 -1.80 -8.59
CA THR A 87 -0.54 -2.33 -8.01
C THR A 87 -0.32 -3.79 -8.43
N HIS A 88 0.48 -4.52 -7.66
CA HIS A 88 0.73 -5.94 -7.84
C HIS A 88 0.43 -6.70 -6.55
N ARG A 89 -0.05 -7.93 -6.69
CA ARG A 89 -0.20 -8.88 -5.58
C ARG A 89 1.05 -9.75 -5.49
N TYR A 90 1.68 -9.73 -4.33
CA TYR A 90 2.78 -10.60 -3.95
C TYR A 90 2.25 -11.73 -3.06
N ARG A 91 2.78 -12.93 -3.25
CA ARG A 91 2.54 -14.09 -2.39
C ARG A 91 3.82 -14.47 -1.66
N ILE A 92 3.71 -14.69 -0.36
CA ILE A 92 4.85 -14.98 0.52
C ILE A 92 4.60 -16.31 1.20
N THR A 93 5.55 -17.23 1.07
CA THR A 93 5.58 -18.49 1.80
C THR A 93 6.49 -18.35 3.01
N SER A 94 6.05 -18.87 4.15
CA SER A 94 6.77 -18.86 5.41
C SER A 94 6.46 -20.12 6.22
N PRO A 95 7.33 -20.55 7.15
CA PRO A 95 6.98 -21.57 8.14
C PRO A 95 5.71 -21.23 8.95
N TYR A 96 5.37 -19.94 9.06
CA TYR A 96 4.20 -19.45 9.80
C TYR A 96 2.93 -19.34 8.94
N GLY A 97 2.98 -19.73 7.67
CA GLY A 97 1.83 -19.75 6.77
C GLY A 97 2.08 -19.09 5.42
N GLN A 98 0.98 -18.81 4.72
CA GLN A 98 0.98 -18.10 3.45
C GLN A 98 0.42 -16.68 3.66
N PHE A 99 1.09 -15.70 3.10
CA PHE A 99 0.72 -14.30 3.23
C PHE A 99 0.56 -13.66 1.85
N GLU A 100 -0.34 -12.68 1.76
CA GLU A 100 -0.50 -11.84 0.60
C GLU A 100 -0.15 -10.39 0.95
N ALA A 101 0.44 -9.68 -0.01
CA ALA A 101 0.70 -8.27 0.06
C ALA A 101 0.29 -7.58 -1.25
N TYR A 102 -0.44 -6.48 -1.12
CA TYR A 102 -0.93 -5.69 -2.25
C TYR A 102 -0.06 -4.42 -2.37
N GLY A 103 0.90 -4.45 -3.29
CA GLY A 103 1.96 -3.45 -3.43
C GLY A 103 3.20 -3.76 -2.60
N GLY A 104 4.37 -3.27 -3.03
CA GLY A 104 5.62 -3.61 -2.37
C GLY A 104 5.84 -2.88 -1.05
N GLU A 105 5.15 -1.76 -0.80
CA GLU A 105 5.12 -1.16 0.55
C GLU A 105 4.43 -2.10 1.55
N MET A 106 3.32 -2.73 1.17
CA MET A 106 2.68 -3.76 2.00
C MET A 106 3.54 -5.04 2.07
N LEU A 107 4.30 -5.36 1.01
CA LEU A 107 5.23 -6.49 1.03
C LEU A 107 6.30 -6.31 2.12
N LYS A 108 6.89 -5.12 2.21
CA LYS A 108 7.88 -4.79 3.26
C LYS A 108 7.27 -4.94 4.65
N VAL A 109 6.02 -4.46 4.83
CA VAL A 109 5.27 -4.65 6.07
C VAL A 109 5.11 -6.14 6.38
N ARG A 110 4.58 -6.95 5.45
CA ARG A 110 4.39 -8.40 5.69
C ARG A 110 5.69 -9.13 6.01
N ILE A 111 6.81 -8.78 5.36
CA ILE A 111 8.11 -9.39 5.65
C ILE A 111 8.56 -9.06 7.08
N GLN A 112 8.44 -7.80 7.50
CA GLN A 112 8.74 -7.39 8.88
C GLN A 112 7.85 -8.10 9.89
N GLU A 113 6.56 -8.25 9.61
CA GLU A 113 5.62 -8.97 10.47
C GLU A 113 5.98 -10.45 10.59
N ILE A 114 6.38 -11.11 9.49
CA ILE A 114 6.84 -12.50 9.50
C ILE A 114 8.11 -12.66 10.36
N GLN A 115 9.04 -11.70 10.29
CA GLN A 115 10.22 -11.70 11.15
C GLN A 115 9.83 -11.55 12.63
N ALA A 116 8.91 -10.64 12.95
CA ALA A 116 8.42 -10.46 14.31
C ALA A 116 7.71 -11.72 14.84
N ILE A 117 6.88 -12.38 14.03
CA ILE A 117 6.27 -13.67 14.38
C ILE A 117 7.35 -14.71 14.71
N ALA A 118 8.44 -14.73 13.93
CA ALA A 118 9.54 -15.64 14.17
C ALA A 118 10.25 -15.37 15.49
N THR A 119 10.60 -14.12 15.76
CA THR A 119 11.23 -13.71 17.02
C THR A 119 10.35 -14.06 18.22
N ILE A 120 9.04 -13.76 18.15
CA ILE A 120 8.08 -14.12 19.19
C ILE A 120 8.11 -15.63 19.46
N ASP A 121 8.07 -16.46 18.42
CA ASP A 121 8.06 -17.91 18.57
C ASP A 121 9.39 -18.44 19.11
N GLU A 122 10.53 -17.89 18.69
CA GLU A 122 11.84 -18.23 19.21
C GLU A 122 11.98 -17.90 20.70
N GLU A 123 11.52 -16.72 21.12
CA GLU A 123 11.57 -16.30 22.53
C GLU A 123 10.67 -17.17 23.42
N VAL A 124 9.46 -17.50 22.95
CA VAL A 124 8.55 -18.40 23.65
C VAL A 124 9.17 -19.80 23.76
N ASN A 125 9.76 -20.32 22.69
CA ASN A 125 10.41 -21.64 22.69
C ASN A 125 11.67 -21.68 23.56
N HIS A 126 12.51 -20.64 23.51
CA HIS A 126 13.71 -20.54 24.34
C HIS A 126 13.34 -20.54 25.83
N ALA A 127 12.32 -19.77 26.22
CA ALA A 127 11.82 -19.78 27.60
C ALA A 127 11.36 -21.17 28.08
N GLN A 128 10.70 -21.95 27.21
CA GLN A 128 10.31 -23.34 27.52
C GLN A 128 11.52 -24.25 27.76
N SER A 129 12.56 -24.12 26.93
CA SER A 129 13.77 -24.96 27.04
C SER A 129 14.58 -24.71 28.32
N VAL A 130 14.67 -23.45 28.75
CA VAL A 130 15.35 -23.06 29.99
C VAL A 130 14.58 -23.57 31.22
N ALA A 131 13.25 -23.49 31.19
CA ALA A 131 12.40 -24.03 32.26
C ALA A 131 12.54 -25.55 32.42
N ALA A 132 12.65 -26.29 31.31
CA ALA A 132 12.85 -27.75 31.34
C ALA A 132 14.25 -28.16 31.87
N GLY A 133 15.26 -27.30 31.75
CA GLY A 133 16.64 -27.56 32.19
C GLY A 133 16.95 -27.21 33.65
N ALA A 134 16.16 -26.34 34.28
CA ALA A 134 16.44 -25.81 35.62
C ALA A 134 15.90 -26.71 36.75
N LYS A 135 16.53 -27.85 37.02
CA LYS A 135 16.08 -28.76 38.10
C LYS A 135 16.31 -28.26 39.53
N HIS A 136 17.26 -27.34 39.81
CA HIS A 136 17.60 -26.95 41.20
C HIS A 136 18.13 -25.51 41.43
N ALA A 137 17.69 -24.50 40.67
CA ALA A 137 18.10 -23.10 40.89
C ALA A 137 16.95 -22.24 41.45
N ILE A 138 17.30 -21.26 42.29
CA ILE A 138 16.42 -20.32 43.02
C ILE A 138 15.30 -19.78 42.12
N LEU A 139 14.06 -20.00 42.55
CA LEU A 139 12.82 -20.05 41.76
C LEU A 139 12.16 -18.68 41.43
N SER A 140 12.87 -17.56 41.53
CA SER A 140 12.27 -16.24 41.25
C SER A 140 11.92 -16.03 39.76
N PRO A 141 12.70 -16.53 38.78
CA PRO A 141 12.35 -16.44 37.35
C PRO A 141 11.31 -17.45 36.87
N LEU A 142 10.97 -18.46 37.69
CA LEU A 142 10.19 -19.64 37.24
C LEU A 142 8.67 -19.46 37.30
N LYS A 143 8.16 -18.39 37.94
CA LYS A 143 6.70 -18.14 38.02
C LYS A 143 6.08 -17.80 36.66
N PHE A 144 6.89 -17.36 35.69
CA PHE A 144 6.48 -17.15 34.30
C PHE A 144 6.10 -18.47 33.61
N ALA A 145 6.86 -19.54 33.85
CA ALA A 145 6.52 -20.85 33.31
C ALA A 145 5.19 -21.34 33.88
N LEU A 146 4.98 -21.29 35.20
CA LEU A 146 3.73 -21.79 35.80
C LEU A 146 2.48 -20.99 35.38
N GLY A 147 2.57 -19.68 35.15
CA GLY A 147 1.47 -18.86 34.62
C GLY A 147 1.15 -19.08 33.14
N LEU A 148 2.15 -19.46 32.33
CA LEU A 148 1.95 -19.96 30.96
C LEU A 148 1.48 -21.44 30.92
N PHE A 149 1.72 -22.18 32.00
CA PHE A 149 1.45 -23.63 32.10
C PHE A 149 0.08 -23.99 32.66
N THR A 150 -0.66 -23.11 33.33
CA THR A 150 -1.95 -23.53 33.92
C THR A 150 -3.11 -23.57 32.94
N ASN A 151 -2.92 -23.24 31.65
CA ASN A 151 -3.85 -23.65 30.59
C ASN A 151 -3.13 -23.97 29.25
N PRO A 152 -2.55 -25.16 29.07
CA PRO A 152 -2.06 -25.63 27.77
C PRO A 152 -3.11 -26.53 27.11
N ILE A 153 -3.27 -26.37 25.80
CA ILE A 153 -4.16 -27.11 24.86
C ILE A 153 -5.64 -26.74 24.91
N GLU A 154 -6.22 -26.34 26.04
CA GLU A 154 -7.59 -25.79 26.03
C GLU A 154 -7.65 -24.31 25.65
N THR A 155 -6.62 -23.47 25.83
CA THR A 155 -6.71 -22.02 25.49
C THR A 155 -6.81 -21.71 23.99
N ILE A 156 -6.48 -22.66 23.12
CA ILE A 156 -6.72 -22.52 21.67
C ILE A 156 -8.21 -22.73 21.32
N LEU A 157 -9.00 -23.34 22.22
CA LEU A 157 -10.43 -23.63 22.04
C LEU A 157 -11.34 -23.18 23.21
N ALA A 158 -10.77 -22.61 24.27
CA ALA A 158 -11.46 -22.17 25.48
C ALA A 158 -11.06 -20.74 25.77
N VAL A 159 -11.64 -19.84 24.99
CA VAL A 159 -12.18 -18.62 25.57
C VAL A 159 -13.11 -19.10 26.70
N PRO A 160 -12.84 -18.82 27.99
CA PRO A 160 -13.76 -19.15 29.07
C PRO A 160 -15.17 -18.68 28.71
N LYS A 161 -16.22 -19.42 29.06
CA LYS A 161 -17.60 -19.03 28.70
C LYS A 161 -17.98 -17.58 29.08
N GLY A 162 -17.25 -16.95 30.02
CA GLY A 162 -17.36 -15.52 30.33
C GLY A 162 -16.65 -14.56 29.35
N MET A 163 -15.55 -14.97 28.72
CA MET A 163 -14.79 -14.16 27.74
C MET A 163 -15.37 -14.26 26.31
N TRP A 164 -16.30 -15.19 26.05
CA TRP A 164 -16.98 -15.30 24.76
C TRP A 164 -17.74 -14.01 24.43
N HIS A 165 -18.32 -13.35 25.43
CA HIS A 165 -19.00 -12.06 25.28
C HIS A 165 -18.05 -10.89 25.00
N ILE A 166 -16.78 -10.99 25.41
CA ILE A 166 -15.73 -9.99 25.16
C ILE A 166 -15.18 -10.14 23.73
N ALA A 167 -14.92 -11.37 23.27
CA ALA A 167 -14.47 -11.62 21.91
C ALA A 167 -15.51 -11.21 20.85
N THR A 168 -16.80 -11.46 21.11
CA THR A 168 -17.89 -10.96 20.25
C THR A 168 -18.02 -9.45 20.31
N ARG A 169 -17.84 -8.81 21.49
CA ARG A 169 -17.86 -7.35 21.59
C ARG A 169 -16.64 -6.66 20.98
N ILE A 170 -15.45 -7.26 20.96
CA ILE A 170 -14.30 -6.72 20.21
C ILE A 170 -14.63 -6.65 18.70
N SER A 171 -15.40 -7.62 18.18
CA SER A 171 -15.92 -7.56 16.81
C SER A 171 -17.04 -6.54 16.63
N GLU A 172 -17.85 -6.27 17.66
CA GLU A 172 -18.94 -5.27 17.65
C GLU A 172 -18.42 -3.83 17.94
N MET A 173 -17.30 -3.67 18.64
CA MET A 173 -16.61 -2.38 18.88
C MET A 173 -15.72 -1.96 17.72
N ALA A 174 -15.34 -2.90 16.83
CA ALA A 174 -14.89 -2.52 15.49
C ALA A 174 -15.99 -1.78 14.69
N VAL A 175 -17.24 -1.75 15.19
CA VAL A 175 -18.42 -1.19 14.53
C VAL A 175 -19.20 -0.16 15.39
N SER A 176 -18.88 0.11 16.67
CA SER A 176 -19.68 1.06 17.49
C SER A 176 -18.99 1.71 18.70
N GLU A 177 -19.41 2.95 19.02
CA GLU A 177 -18.90 3.86 20.07
C GLU A 177 -19.59 3.73 21.45
N ARG A 178 -18.77 3.92 22.50
CA ARG A 178 -18.99 4.47 23.88
C ARG A 178 -19.87 3.73 24.91
N GLY A 179 -19.20 3.41 26.04
CA GLY A 179 -19.81 3.33 27.38
C GLY A 179 -18.81 2.95 28.49
N SER A 180 -18.63 3.85 29.47
CA SER A 180 -18.04 3.67 30.83
C SER A 180 -16.61 3.06 30.94
N LEU A 181 -15.57 3.89 31.03
CA LEU A 181 -14.17 3.46 31.25
C LEU A 181 -13.86 3.04 32.71
N GLU A 182 -14.84 3.11 33.62
CA GLU A 182 -14.63 2.97 35.08
C GLU A 182 -15.03 1.60 35.64
N ASP A 183 -15.55 0.70 34.81
CA ASP A 183 -15.88 -0.66 35.22
C ASP A 183 -14.63 -1.54 35.29
N PRO A 184 -14.49 -2.43 36.29
CA PRO A 184 -13.33 -3.33 36.44
C PRO A 184 -13.12 -4.24 35.21
N GLU A 185 -14.19 -4.59 34.50
CA GLU A 185 -14.15 -5.36 33.24
C GLU A 185 -13.55 -4.54 32.09
N ASN A 186 -13.82 -3.22 32.03
CA ASN A 186 -13.23 -2.32 31.04
C ASN A 186 -11.77 -1.98 31.40
N ALA A 187 -11.42 -1.93 32.69
CA ALA A 187 -10.03 -1.79 33.14
C ALA A 187 -9.14 -2.96 32.72
N GLU A 188 -9.67 -4.19 32.69
CA GLU A 188 -8.99 -5.37 32.17
C GLU A 188 -8.73 -5.26 30.65
N LEU A 189 -9.73 -4.82 29.87
CA LEU A 189 -9.59 -4.58 28.43
C LEU A 189 -8.60 -3.46 28.12
N LEU A 190 -8.62 -2.37 28.91
CA LEU A 190 -7.67 -1.27 28.79
C LEU A 190 -6.25 -1.73 29.11
N GLY A 191 -6.07 -2.50 30.18
CA GLY A 191 -4.78 -3.11 30.55
C GLY A 191 -4.24 -4.02 29.45
N PHE A 192 -5.06 -4.94 28.94
CA PHE A 192 -4.70 -5.82 27.83
C PHE A 192 -4.29 -5.03 26.57
N SER A 193 -5.09 -4.03 26.17
CA SER A 193 -4.79 -3.22 24.99
C SER A 193 -3.48 -2.45 25.12
N THR A 194 -3.16 -1.99 26.34
CA THR A 194 -1.91 -1.28 26.65
C THR A 194 -0.71 -2.20 26.50
N VAL A 195 -0.78 -3.42 27.07
CA VAL A 195 0.28 -4.42 26.92
C VAL A 195 0.48 -4.76 25.44
N LYS A 196 -0.61 -4.92 24.67
CA LYS A 196 -0.52 -5.21 23.23
C LYS A 196 0.21 -4.13 22.44
N ARG A 197 -0.01 -2.86 22.75
CA ARG A 197 0.71 -1.74 22.12
C ARG A 197 2.20 -1.76 22.48
N GLN A 198 2.55 -2.04 23.74
CA GLN A 198 3.94 -2.17 24.18
C GLN A 198 4.66 -3.36 23.53
N VAL A 199 3.99 -4.51 23.43
CA VAL A 199 4.51 -5.69 22.73
C VAL A 199 4.74 -5.37 21.25
N ALA A 200 3.77 -4.75 20.59
CA ALA A 200 3.89 -4.38 19.18
C ALA A 200 5.05 -3.39 18.95
N ASP A 201 5.21 -2.38 19.82
CA ASP A 201 6.34 -1.44 19.78
C ASP A 201 7.68 -2.17 19.96
N HIS A 202 7.77 -3.07 20.94
CA HIS A 202 8.98 -3.86 21.20
C HIS A 202 9.44 -4.67 19.98
N PHE A 203 8.51 -5.31 19.26
CA PHE A 203 8.81 -6.07 18.05
C PHE A 203 8.82 -5.22 16.76
N GLY A 204 8.63 -3.91 16.86
CA GLY A 204 8.66 -2.99 15.71
C GLY A 204 7.56 -3.25 14.68
N VAL A 205 6.38 -3.70 15.12
CA VAL A 205 5.23 -4.00 14.25
C VAL A 205 4.04 -3.09 14.52
N ASP A 206 3.11 -3.04 13.57
CA ASP A 206 1.87 -2.29 13.76
C ASP A 206 0.87 -3.10 14.63
N VAL A 207 0.47 -2.53 15.76
CA VAL A 207 -0.60 -3.08 16.61
C VAL A 207 -1.94 -3.19 15.87
N TYR A 208 -2.16 -2.36 14.85
CA TYR A 208 -3.36 -2.35 14.01
C TYR A 208 -3.20 -3.15 12.71
N SER A 209 -2.14 -3.95 12.58
CA SER A 209 -1.89 -4.76 11.38
C SER A 209 -3.08 -5.66 11.02
N SER A 210 -3.36 -5.76 9.72
CA SER A 210 -4.32 -6.70 9.14
C SER A 210 -3.82 -8.16 9.07
N ASN A 211 -2.59 -8.45 9.49
CA ASN A 211 -2.04 -9.80 9.52
C ASN A 211 -2.60 -10.60 10.69
N ARG A 212 -3.49 -11.54 10.39
CA ARG A 212 -4.15 -12.37 11.41
C ARG A 212 -3.18 -13.20 12.25
N VAL A 213 -2.13 -13.76 11.64
CA VAL A 213 -1.13 -14.56 12.36
C VAL A 213 -0.38 -13.68 13.35
N LEU A 214 0.03 -12.48 12.94
CA LEU A 214 0.66 -11.53 13.85
C LEU A 214 -0.30 -11.11 14.97
N GLN A 215 -1.54 -10.78 14.63
CA GLN A 215 -2.56 -10.38 15.61
C GLN A 215 -2.79 -11.46 16.68
N GLU A 216 -2.82 -12.74 16.28
CA GLU A 216 -2.93 -13.87 17.20
C GLU A 216 -1.72 -13.97 18.15
N LYS A 217 -0.49 -13.80 17.62
CA LYS A 217 0.74 -13.81 18.44
C LYS A 217 0.78 -12.63 19.44
N LEU A 218 0.48 -11.42 18.97
CA LEU A 218 0.41 -10.23 19.82
C LEU A 218 -0.65 -10.40 20.91
N ASN A 219 -1.84 -10.91 20.57
CA ASN A 219 -2.91 -11.16 21.55
C ASN A 219 -2.49 -12.20 22.59
N SER A 220 -1.85 -13.30 22.17
CA SER A 220 -1.39 -14.35 23.08
C SER A 220 -0.36 -13.84 24.08
N LEU A 221 0.67 -13.10 23.61
CA LEU A 221 1.67 -12.48 24.48
C LEU A 221 1.06 -11.44 25.42
N SER A 222 0.07 -10.69 24.94
CA SER A 222 -0.59 -9.64 25.74
C SER A 222 -1.41 -10.23 26.89
N TRP A 223 -2.11 -11.34 26.66
CA TRP A 223 -2.82 -12.06 27.73
C TRP A 223 -1.85 -12.64 28.76
N ALA A 224 -0.71 -13.18 28.32
CA ALA A 224 0.34 -13.63 29.22
C ALA A 224 0.96 -12.48 30.02
N GLY A 225 1.13 -11.30 29.41
CA GLY A 225 1.66 -10.09 30.04
C GLY A 225 0.71 -9.43 31.02
N TYR A 226 -0.60 -9.50 30.78
CA TYR A 226 -1.61 -8.98 31.70
C TYR A 226 -1.85 -9.91 32.90
N ALA A 227 -1.82 -11.24 32.70
CA ALA A 227 -2.02 -12.22 33.77
C ALA A 227 -0.79 -12.41 34.70
N GLY A 228 0.32 -11.68 34.50
CA GLY A 228 1.57 -11.85 35.25
C GLY A 228 2.56 -10.67 35.14
N ASP A 229 3.82 -10.88 35.56
CA ASP A 229 4.89 -9.85 35.58
C ASP A 229 5.63 -9.72 34.23
N ALA A 230 4.99 -10.07 33.10
CA ALA A 230 5.68 -10.20 31.81
C ALA A 230 5.96 -8.86 31.12
N ALA A 231 5.19 -7.81 31.41
CA ALA A 231 5.48 -6.45 30.95
C ALA A 231 6.89 -5.97 31.37
N VAL A 232 7.32 -6.32 32.59
CA VAL A 232 8.65 -6.00 33.12
C VAL A 232 9.76 -6.73 32.35
N ARG A 233 9.47 -7.92 31.80
CA ARG A 233 10.46 -8.73 31.06
C ARG A 233 10.53 -8.44 29.57
N LEU A 234 9.43 -8.03 28.92
CA LEU A 234 9.47 -7.47 27.57
C LEU A 234 10.42 -6.26 27.50
N ALA A 235 10.45 -5.45 28.56
CA ALA A 235 11.41 -4.35 28.70
C ALA A 235 12.88 -4.80 28.88
N THR A 236 13.14 -6.08 29.17
CA THR A 236 14.50 -6.65 29.36
C THR A 236 14.98 -7.49 28.18
N LEU A 237 14.12 -7.77 27.21
CA LEU A 237 14.51 -8.50 26.01
C LEU A 237 15.40 -7.60 25.14
N PRO A 238 16.50 -8.14 24.60
CA PRO A 238 17.30 -7.38 23.63
C PRO A 238 16.42 -7.12 22.40
N ILE A 239 16.34 -5.86 21.97
CA ILE A 239 15.75 -5.51 20.67
C ILE A 239 16.65 -6.18 19.60
N GLY A 240 16.27 -7.39 19.17
CA GLY A 240 17.14 -8.31 18.46
C GLY A 240 17.08 -8.16 16.93
N GLY A 241 18.26 -7.97 16.32
CA GLY A 241 18.58 -8.45 14.96
C GLY A 241 18.91 -7.39 13.91
N PRO A 242 19.99 -7.56 13.10
CA PRO A 242 20.44 -6.57 12.09
C PRO A 242 19.47 -6.33 10.92
N ALA A 243 18.35 -7.04 10.84
CA ALA A 243 17.34 -6.89 9.79
C ALA A 243 16.12 -6.02 10.21
N GLY A 244 15.87 -5.84 11.52
CA GLY A 244 14.75 -5.02 12.03
C GLY A 244 15.04 -3.52 12.12
N ALA A 245 16.26 -3.10 11.78
CA ALA A 245 16.75 -1.73 11.99
C ALA A 245 16.34 -0.72 10.89
N VAL A 246 15.58 -1.10 9.86
CA VAL A 246 15.54 -0.30 8.63
C VAL A 246 14.48 0.81 8.62
N LEU A 247 13.62 0.94 9.64
CA LEU A 247 12.64 2.06 9.69
C LEU A 247 12.71 2.95 10.94
N THR A 248 13.49 2.60 11.96
CA THR A 248 13.53 3.27 13.28
C THR A 248 14.64 4.32 13.46
N GLY A 249 15.05 4.99 12.36
CA GLY A 249 16.17 5.93 12.42
C GLY A 249 15.81 7.42 12.48
N THR A 250 14.54 7.83 12.29
CA THR A 250 14.12 9.25 12.28
C THR A 250 13.51 9.64 13.62
N SER A 251 13.76 10.88 14.08
CA SER A 251 13.00 11.48 15.18
C SER A 251 11.49 11.35 14.94
N PHE A 252 11.05 11.51 13.69
CA PHE A 252 9.68 11.26 13.25
C PHE A 252 9.18 9.85 13.60
N SER A 253 9.90 8.79 13.21
CA SER A 253 9.50 7.40 13.45
C SER A 253 9.45 7.05 14.94
N THR A 254 10.37 7.59 15.74
CA THR A 254 10.38 7.45 17.19
C THR A 254 9.19 8.17 17.81
N THR A 255 8.94 9.43 17.44
CA THR A 255 7.79 10.20 17.93
C THR A 255 6.46 9.51 17.62
N VAL A 256 6.27 9.02 16.39
CA VAL A 256 5.03 8.31 16.07
C VAL A 256 4.96 6.95 16.78
N GLY A 257 6.09 6.24 16.94
CA GLY A 257 6.15 5.01 17.73
C GLY A 257 5.70 5.22 19.18
N GLU A 258 6.22 6.25 19.84
CA GLU A 258 5.82 6.66 21.20
C GLU A 258 4.34 7.02 21.27
N LEU A 259 3.82 7.80 20.31
CA LEU A 259 2.40 8.11 20.25
C LEU A 259 1.55 6.83 20.17
N LEU A 260 1.91 5.91 19.27
CA LEU A 260 1.18 4.66 19.06
C LEU A 260 1.29 3.69 20.24
N ARG A 261 2.39 3.73 20.99
CA ARG A 261 2.58 2.91 22.19
C ARG A 261 1.75 3.44 23.35
N ASP A 262 1.85 4.75 23.58
CA ASP A 262 1.43 5.37 24.84
C ASP A 262 -0.02 5.87 24.81
N HIS A 263 -0.67 5.92 23.65
CA HIS A 263 -2.04 6.42 23.50
C HIS A 263 -3.01 5.36 22.96
N THR A 264 -4.26 5.42 23.42
CA THR A 264 -5.39 4.67 22.88
C THR A 264 -5.80 5.17 21.49
N PRO A 265 -6.55 4.38 20.69
CA PRO A 265 -7.10 4.84 19.41
C PRO A 265 -7.91 6.13 19.50
N GLU A 266 -8.66 6.32 20.59
CA GLU A 266 -9.49 7.50 20.83
C GLU A 266 -8.63 8.73 21.15
N GLU A 267 -7.60 8.57 21.98
CA GLU A 267 -6.64 9.63 22.28
C GLU A 267 -5.83 10.02 21.03
N LEU A 268 -5.40 9.06 20.23
CA LEU A 268 -4.75 9.31 18.94
C LEU A 268 -5.65 10.10 18.01
N ARG A 269 -6.93 9.71 17.88
CA ARG A 269 -7.92 10.43 17.07
C ARG A 269 -8.11 11.86 17.57
N ARG A 270 -8.14 12.08 18.88
CA ARG A 270 -8.19 13.43 19.47
C ARG A 270 -6.94 14.25 19.15
N LEU A 271 -5.75 13.69 19.35
CA LEU A 271 -4.49 14.35 19.00
C LEU A 271 -4.41 14.69 17.51
N ASN A 272 -4.89 13.78 16.66
CA ASN A 272 -4.93 13.99 15.21
C ASN A 272 -5.91 15.12 14.85
N ARG A 273 -7.10 15.15 15.46
CA ARG A 273 -8.05 16.25 15.31
C ARG A 273 -7.44 17.60 15.68
N ASP A 274 -6.83 17.71 16.87
CA ASP A 274 -6.22 18.96 17.33
C ASP A 274 -5.17 19.47 16.32
N LYS A 275 -4.33 18.56 15.78
CA LYS A 275 -3.36 18.90 14.73
C LYS A 275 -4.02 19.33 13.43
N LEU A 276 -5.10 18.67 13.01
CA LEU A 276 -5.85 19.00 11.80
C LEU A 276 -6.52 20.39 11.90
N GLU A 277 -7.04 20.74 13.07
CA GLU A 277 -7.60 22.07 13.36
C GLU A 277 -6.51 23.15 13.32
N ILE A 278 -5.33 22.88 13.89
CA ILE A 278 -4.15 23.78 13.80
C ILE A 278 -3.73 23.97 12.32
N MET A 279 -3.85 22.93 11.51
CA MET A 279 -3.61 22.99 10.06
C MET A 279 -4.72 23.70 9.28
N ARG A 280 -5.79 24.15 9.95
CA ARG A 280 -6.95 24.87 9.41
C ARG A 280 -7.72 24.05 8.37
N LEU A 281 -7.93 22.77 8.65
CA LEU A 281 -8.93 21.97 7.95
C LEU A 281 -10.32 22.31 8.48
N ASP A 282 -11.32 22.23 7.60
CA ASP A 282 -12.72 22.41 7.98
C ASP A 282 -13.25 21.13 8.66
N ASP A 283 -14.13 21.26 9.67
CA ASP A 283 -14.62 20.13 10.49
C ASP A 283 -15.14 18.96 9.66
N SER A 284 -15.85 19.22 8.57
CA SER A 284 -16.38 18.17 7.69
C SER A 284 -15.29 17.31 7.06
N LEU A 285 -14.15 17.92 6.67
CA LEU A 285 -13.01 17.19 6.12
C LEU A 285 -12.27 16.43 7.22
N ILE A 286 -12.18 17.00 8.42
CA ILE A 286 -11.60 16.33 9.59
C ILE A 286 -12.39 15.04 9.89
N GLU A 287 -13.72 15.13 10.00
CA GLU A 287 -14.56 13.95 10.23
C GLU A 287 -14.45 12.94 9.09
N THR A 288 -14.51 13.39 7.84
CA THR A 288 -14.42 12.51 6.67
C THR A 288 -13.12 11.71 6.68
N PHE A 289 -12.01 12.33 7.10
CA PHE A 289 -10.71 11.67 7.18
C PHE A 289 -10.58 10.75 8.40
N LEU A 290 -10.90 11.23 9.61
CA LEU A 290 -10.73 10.46 10.86
C LEU A 290 -11.76 9.33 11.06
N GLN A 291 -12.83 9.30 10.27
CA GLN A 291 -13.81 8.22 10.25
C GLN A 291 -13.66 7.32 9.03
N HIS A 292 -12.60 7.51 8.24
CA HIS A 292 -12.43 6.82 6.98
C HIS A 292 -12.10 5.34 7.19
N PRO A 293 -12.86 4.38 6.61
CA PRO A 293 -12.81 2.97 6.98
C PRO A 293 -11.50 2.26 6.68
N TRP A 294 -10.67 2.82 5.79
CA TRP A 294 -9.41 2.22 5.36
C TRP A 294 -8.16 2.79 6.04
N TYR A 295 -8.29 3.85 6.83
CA TYR A 295 -7.18 4.36 7.63
C TYR A 295 -7.24 3.72 9.02
N SER A 296 -6.19 2.98 9.39
CA SER A 296 -6.02 2.56 10.77
C SER A 296 -5.58 3.75 11.62
N PRO A 297 -5.68 3.70 12.97
CA PRO A 297 -5.15 4.77 13.82
C PRO A 297 -3.65 5.06 13.57
N ARG A 298 -2.87 4.05 13.13
CA ARG A 298 -1.51 4.25 12.66
C ARG A 298 -1.45 5.06 11.36
N HIS A 299 -2.23 4.67 10.34
CA HIS A 299 -2.25 5.40 9.06
C HIS A 299 -2.60 6.87 9.27
N GLU A 300 -3.64 7.15 10.07
CA GLU A 300 -4.04 8.51 10.42
C GLU A 300 -2.91 9.27 11.11
N THR A 301 -2.34 8.69 12.17
CA THR A 301 -1.33 9.37 12.99
C THR A 301 -0.05 9.65 12.21
N MET A 302 0.42 8.71 11.40
CA MET A 302 1.59 8.89 10.54
C MET A 302 1.37 10.01 9.52
N LEU A 303 0.23 9.98 8.82
CA LEU A 303 -0.09 10.96 7.78
C LEU A 303 -0.28 12.36 8.39
N VAL A 304 -1.05 12.47 9.47
CA VAL A 304 -1.30 13.73 10.18
C VAL A 304 0.00 14.30 10.74
N GLN A 305 0.83 13.48 11.40
CA GLN A 305 2.12 13.92 11.92
C GLN A 305 3.03 14.41 10.80
N ALA A 306 3.13 13.68 9.69
CA ALA A 306 4.00 14.07 8.58
C ALA A 306 3.62 15.43 7.99
N LEU A 307 2.32 15.69 7.81
CA LEU A 307 1.87 16.99 7.35
C LEU A 307 1.95 18.07 8.43
N PHE A 308 1.80 17.71 9.71
CA PHE A 308 1.94 18.65 10.81
C PHE A 308 3.37 19.19 10.92
N GLU A 309 4.39 18.33 10.77
CA GLU A 309 5.81 18.71 10.77
C GLU A 309 6.18 19.64 9.61
N MET A 310 5.47 19.54 8.48
CA MET A 310 5.56 20.49 7.35
C MET A 310 4.79 21.80 7.63
N ASN A 311 5.01 22.42 8.79
CA ASN A 311 4.21 23.54 9.29
C ASN A 311 4.25 24.82 8.43
N ILE A 312 5.32 25.04 7.66
CA ILE A 312 5.46 26.16 6.73
C ILE A 312 4.87 25.89 5.34
N VAL A 313 4.49 24.64 5.05
CA VAL A 313 3.93 24.26 3.73
C VAL A 313 2.47 24.67 3.68
N LYS A 314 2.12 25.51 2.72
CA LYS A 314 0.75 26.01 2.53
C LYS A 314 -0.15 24.93 1.95
N ASN A 315 -1.46 25.10 2.15
CA ASN A 315 -2.51 24.30 1.52
C ASN A 315 -2.47 22.78 1.83
N ARG A 316 -2.02 22.41 3.03
CA ARG A 316 -2.00 21.00 3.51
C ARG A 316 -3.35 20.30 3.45
N LYS A 317 -4.47 21.03 3.59
CA LYS A 317 -5.82 20.50 3.43
C LYS A 317 -6.08 19.81 2.09
N THR A 318 -5.39 20.23 1.02
CA THR A 318 -5.52 19.59 -0.29
C THR A 318 -5.01 18.14 -0.27
N PHE A 319 -3.99 17.84 0.53
CA PHE A 319 -3.53 16.47 0.72
C PHE A 319 -4.67 15.59 1.26
N PHE A 320 -5.30 16.03 2.36
CA PHE A 320 -6.36 15.27 3.02
C PHE A 320 -7.58 15.07 2.11
N LYS A 321 -7.94 16.07 1.30
CA LYS A 321 -9.02 15.91 0.30
C LYS A 321 -8.74 14.75 -0.67
N VAL A 322 -7.53 14.66 -1.19
CA VAL A 322 -7.15 13.55 -2.09
C VAL A 322 -7.06 12.24 -1.30
N ALA A 323 -6.50 12.26 -0.09
CA ALA A 323 -6.36 11.08 0.77
C ALA A 323 -7.71 10.43 1.14
N THR A 324 -8.79 11.21 1.25
CA THR A 324 -10.16 10.68 1.48
C THR A 324 -10.73 9.90 0.29
N SER A 325 -10.03 9.83 -0.84
CA SER A 325 -10.44 9.00 -1.98
C SER A 325 -10.06 7.53 -1.86
N ALA A 326 -9.28 7.15 -0.85
CA ALA A 326 -8.81 5.78 -0.64
C ALA A 326 -9.97 4.79 -0.53
N ARG A 327 -9.87 3.67 -1.23
CA ARG A 327 -10.92 2.63 -1.29
C ARG A 327 -10.51 1.32 -0.66
N PHE A 328 -9.24 1.18 -0.30
CA PHE A 328 -8.66 -0.04 0.26
C PHE A 328 -7.48 0.29 1.18
N GLU A 329 -7.08 -0.67 2.02
CA GLU A 329 -5.96 -0.53 2.95
C GLU A 329 -4.65 -0.18 2.22
N GLU A 330 -4.36 -0.77 1.06
CA GLU A 330 -3.13 -0.43 0.32
C GLU A 330 -3.12 1.00 -0.20
N GLU A 331 -4.28 1.62 -0.44
CA GLU A 331 -4.39 3.02 -0.86
C GLU A 331 -4.17 3.95 0.33
N ALA A 332 -4.66 3.58 1.51
CA ALA A 332 -4.36 4.30 2.76
C ALA A 332 -2.86 4.26 3.08
N LEU A 333 -2.23 3.08 2.96
CA LEU A 333 -0.77 2.94 3.09
C LEU A 333 -0.02 3.74 2.01
N PHE A 334 -0.52 3.74 0.78
CA PHE A 334 0.05 4.53 -0.32
C PHE A 334 0.04 6.03 0.00
N PHE A 335 -1.08 6.57 0.50
CA PHE A 335 -1.14 7.98 0.92
C PHE A 335 -0.25 8.28 2.13
N GLN A 336 -0.16 7.36 3.10
CA GLN A 336 0.81 7.49 4.20
C GLN A 336 2.24 7.62 3.66
N ARG A 337 2.64 6.73 2.74
CA ARG A 337 3.97 6.75 2.14
C ARG A 337 4.24 7.99 1.30
N ILE A 338 3.24 8.51 0.59
CA ILE A 338 3.35 9.81 -0.08
C ILE A 338 3.64 10.93 0.93
N ALA A 339 2.95 10.97 2.07
CA ALA A 339 3.18 11.99 3.11
C ALA A 339 4.60 11.91 3.68
N GLU A 340 5.08 10.71 3.98
CA GLU A 340 6.45 10.46 4.45
C GLU A 340 7.49 10.88 3.40
N MET A 341 7.29 10.53 2.13
CA MET A 341 8.19 10.94 1.04
C MET A 341 8.25 12.46 0.89
N PHE A 342 7.12 13.16 0.98
CA PHE A 342 7.09 14.62 0.95
C PHE A 342 7.79 15.25 2.16
N LEU A 343 7.59 14.71 3.36
CA LEU A 343 8.27 15.16 4.57
C LEU A 343 9.80 15.03 4.42
N LEU A 344 10.28 13.86 4.01
CA LEU A 344 11.71 13.62 3.79
C LEU A 344 12.27 14.54 2.70
N TYR A 345 11.55 14.71 1.59
CA TYR A 345 11.96 15.62 0.52
C TYR A 345 12.05 17.08 1.03
N HIS A 346 11.04 17.52 1.78
CA HIS A 346 10.97 18.86 2.34
C HIS A 346 12.17 19.16 3.24
N HIS A 347 12.58 18.20 4.07
CA HIS A 347 13.70 18.35 5.01
C HIS A 347 15.08 18.15 4.39
N HIS A 348 15.22 17.27 3.40
CA HIS A 348 16.54 16.81 2.95
C HIS A 348 16.91 17.16 1.51
N VAL A 349 15.94 17.58 0.70
CA VAL A 349 16.18 17.91 -0.71
C VAL A 349 15.92 19.37 -0.96
N LYS A 350 14.64 19.78 -0.90
CA LYS A 350 14.24 21.18 -1.09
C LYS A 350 12.94 21.47 -0.33
N PRO A 351 12.87 22.59 0.41
CA PRO A 351 11.64 22.99 1.07
C PRO A 351 10.49 23.20 0.08
N LEU A 352 9.39 22.48 0.31
CA LEU A 352 8.10 22.72 -0.31
C LEU A 352 7.52 24.07 0.12
N GLU A 353 6.87 24.78 -0.80
CA GLU A 353 6.09 25.98 -0.52
C GLU A 353 4.62 25.64 -0.26
N LYS A 354 4.00 24.83 -1.12
CA LYS A 354 2.58 24.50 -1.03
C LYS A 354 2.26 23.14 -1.66
N PHE A 355 1.17 22.53 -1.22
CA PHE A 355 0.54 21.44 -1.96
C PHE A 355 -0.43 21.99 -3.02
N VAL A 356 -0.46 21.32 -4.17
CA VAL A 356 -1.38 21.59 -5.27
C VAL A 356 -2.09 20.30 -5.68
N ALA A 357 -3.37 20.40 -5.93
CA ALA A 357 -4.14 19.35 -6.59
C ALA A 357 -4.25 19.75 -8.05
N ILE A 358 -3.75 18.90 -8.94
CA ILE A 358 -3.89 19.08 -10.39
C ILE A 358 -5.33 18.74 -10.79
N ASP A 359 -5.89 17.71 -10.17
CA ASP A 359 -7.30 17.32 -10.20
C ASP A 359 -7.68 16.66 -8.84
N ASP A 360 -8.83 15.98 -8.78
CA ASP A 360 -9.31 15.32 -7.56
C ASP A 360 -8.45 14.10 -7.12
N ARG A 361 -7.45 13.68 -7.91
CA ARG A 361 -6.64 12.47 -7.71
C ARG A 361 -5.14 12.75 -7.64
N LEU A 362 -4.65 13.78 -8.33
CA LEU A 362 -3.24 14.06 -8.51
C LEU A 362 -2.78 15.17 -7.56
N LEU A 363 -2.19 14.72 -6.46
CA LEU A 363 -1.56 15.59 -5.47
C LEU A 363 -0.08 15.77 -5.77
N MET A 364 0.38 17.03 -5.78
CA MET A 364 1.78 17.37 -5.97
C MET A 364 2.25 18.45 -4.98
N GLY A 365 3.56 18.47 -4.72
CA GLY A 365 4.23 19.53 -3.97
C GLY A 365 4.87 20.54 -4.91
N LEU A 366 4.70 21.83 -4.64
CA LEU A 366 5.40 22.90 -5.35
C LEU A 366 6.49 23.47 -4.43
N THR A 367 7.72 23.54 -4.93
CA THR A 367 8.86 24.19 -4.25
C THR A 367 8.90 25.70 -4.54
N ARG A 368 9.64 26.46 -3.72
CA ARG A 368 9.85 27.90 -3.93
C ARG A 368 10.59 28.25 -5.24
N ASP A 369 11.33 27.30 -5.81
CA ASP A 369 12.01 27.49 -7.10
C ASP A 369 11.14 27.14 -8.32
N HIS A 370 9.84 26.94 -8.10
CA HIS A 370 8.85 26.57 -9.12
C HIS A 370 9.12 25.19 -9.74
N THR A 371 9.56 24.22 -8.94
CA THR A 371 9.61 22.80 -9.31
C THR A 371 8.36 22.10 -8.77
N LEU A 372 7.65 21.39 -9.64
CA LEU A 372 6.50 20.57 -9.28
C LEU A 372 6.96 19.14 -9.02
N ILE A 373 6.61 18.59 -7.86
CA ILE A 373 7.08 17.31 -7.34
C ILE A 373 5.91 16.37 -7.13
N GLY A 374 5.87 15.27 -7.88
CA GLY A 374 5.02 14.12 -7.61
C GLY A 374 5.77 13.04 -6.82
N MET A 375 5.10 12.38 -5.89
CA MET A 375 5.64 11.22 -5.14
C MET A 375 4.87 9.97 -5.52
N LEU A 376 5.57 8.87 -5.80
CA LEU A 376 4.96 7.63 -6.25
C LEU A 376 5.67 6.40 -5.64
N PRO A 377 5.18 5.91 -4.48
CA PRO A 377 5.76 4.75 -3.80
C PRO A 377 5.33 3.42 -4.46
N VAL A 378 5.75 3.20 -5.71
CA VAL A 378 5.52 1.94 -6.45
C VAL A 378 6.83 1.37 -7.00
N GLU A 379 6.93 0.04 -7.01
CA GLU A 379 8.16 -0.67 -7.40
C GLU A 379 8.40 -0.66 -8.92
N PHE A 380 7.30 -0.63 -9.67
CA PHE A 380 7.32 -0.74 -11.12
C PHE A 380 6.20 0.06 -11.76
N LEU A 381 6.53 0.88 -12.77
CA LEU A 381 5.58 1.77 -13.43
C LEU A 381 5.56 1.55 -14.96
N PRO A 382 4.58 0.79 -15.49
CA PRO A 382 4.36 0.65 -16.92
C PRO A 382 3.57 1.82 -17.52
N TRP A 383 3.75 2.06 -18.82
CA TRP A 383 3.05 3.08 -19.61
C TRP A 383 1.63 2.62 -19.94
N ARG A 384 0.72 2.81 -18.99
CA ARG A 384 -0.70 2.50 -19.14
C ARG A 384 -1.53 3.75 -19.47
N ALA A 385 -2.77 3.53 -19.90
CA ALA A 385 -3.72 4.60 -20.20
C ALA A 385 -3.88 5.57 -19.02
N GLU A 386 -3.96 5.05 -17.79
CA GLU A 386 -4.14 5.88 -16.59
C GLU A 386 -2.91 6.77 -16.29
N LEU A 387 -1.69 6.26 -16.56
CA LEU A 387 -0.47 7.04 -16.42
C LEU A 387 -0.35 8.09 -17.52
N ALA A 388 -0.73 7.74 -18.75
CA ALA A 388 -0.73 8.67 -19.87
C ALA A 388 -1.72 9.82 -19.66
N GLU A 389 -2.94 9.52 -19.22
CA GLU A 389 -3.95 10.52 -18.84
C GLU A 389 -3.42 11.42 -17.71
N SER A 390 -2.82 10.84 -16.66
CA SER A 390 -2.24 11.62 -15.57
C SER A 390 -1.10 12.53 -16.05
N ALA A 391 -0.23 12.04 -16.93
CA ALA A 391 0.88 12.82 -17.49
C ALA A 391 0.38 13.96 -18.39
N GLU A 392 -0.66 13.73 -19.19
CA GLU A 392 -1.30 14.75 -20.02
C GLU A 392 -1.98 15.83 -19.16
N THR A 393 -2.72 15.43 -18.12
CA THR A 393 -3.35 16.35 -17.17
C THR A 393 -2.32 17.24 -16.49
N VAL A 394 -1.19 16.66 -16.05
CA VAL A 394 -0.07 17.43 -15.47
C VAL A 394 0.53 18.38 -16.50
N SER A 395 0.79 17.91 -17.72
CA SER A 395 1.39 18.73 -18.79
C SER A 395 0.48 19.92 -19.16
N THR A 396 -0.82 19.67 -19.26
CA THR A 396 -1.83 20.71 -19.53
C THR A 396 -1.87 21.73 -18.41
N TRP A 397 -1.90 21.29 -17.15
CA TRP A 397 -1.87 22.18 -15.99
C TRP A 397 -0.59 23.02 -15.96
N THR A 398 0.57 22.38 -16.18
CA THR A 398 1.88 23.05 -16.18
C THR A 398 2.02 24.09 -17.29
N SER A 399 1.33 23.93 -18.42
CA SER A 399 1.38 24.88 -19.55
C SER A 399 0.79 26.25 -19.20
N SER A 400 -0.10 26.29 -18.20
CA SER A 400 -0.70 27.53 -17.69
C SER A 400 0.11 28.18 -16.56
N GLU A 401 1.13 27.48 -16.03
CA GLU A 401 1.90 27.86 -14.86
C GLU A 401 3.36 28.17 -15.24
N ARG A 402 3.99 29.13 -14.57
CA ARG A 402 5.43 29.43 -14.77
C ARG A 402 6.30 28.46 -13.99
N LEU A 403 6.29 27.18 -14.37
CA LEU A 403 7.12 26.15 -13.76
C LEU A 403 8.48 26.05 -14.44
N LYS A 404 9.51 25.74 -13.65
CA LYS A 404 10.84 25.44 -14.19
C LYS A 404 10.99 23.98 -14.58
N LYS A 405 10.38 23.08 -13.81
CA LYS A 405 10.55 21.64 -13.96
C LYS A 405 9.41 20.86 -13.28
N VAL A 406 9.12 19.68 -13.83
CA VAL A 406 8.28 18.66 -13.21
C VAL A 406 9.13 17.43 -12.91
N GLU A 407 9.11 16.96 -11.66
CA GLU A 407 9.80 15.75 -11.24
C GLU A 407 8.82 14.75 -10.61
N LEU A 408 8.92 13.48 -11.01
CA LEU A 408 8.22 12.36 -10.40
C LEU A 408 9.21 11.51 -9.62
N TRP A 409 9.09 11.48 -8.29
CA TRP A 409 9.97 10.73 -7.40
C TRP A 409 9.35 9.38 -7.05
N MET A 410 10.04 8.31 -7.42
CA MET A 410 9.57 6.93 -7.30
C MET A 410 10.44 6.10 -6.37
N THR A 411 9.83 5.22 -5.57
CA THR A 411 10.58 4.19 -4.82
C THR A 411 11.24 3.18 -5.76
N GLY A 412 10.51 2.75 -6.79
CA GLY A 412 10.99 1.82 -7.80
C GLY A 412 11.48 2.48 -9.08
N LYS A 413 11.15 1.85 -10.22
CA LYS A 413 11.58 2.29 -11.56
C LYS A 413 10.44 2.22 -12.60
N PRO A 414 10.40 3.16 -13.56
CA PRO A 414 9.53 3.05 -14.73
C PRO A 414 10.04 1.99 -15.72
N THR A 415 9.15 1.48 -16.57
CA THR A 415 9.56 0.75 -17.79
C THR A 415 10.35 1.67 -18.71
N PRO A 416 11.19 1.14 -19.62
CA PRO A 416 11.84 1.95 -20.64
C PRO A 416 10.86 2.78 -21.48
N ARG A 417 9.65 2.27 -21.70
CA ARG A 417 8.59 3.01 -22.39
C ARG A 417 8.04 4.13 -21.52
N ALA A 418 7.58 3.83 -20.30
CA ALA A 418 7.04 4.86 -19.40
C ALA A 418 8.03 5.99 -19.16
N HIS A 419 9.32 5.68 -19.00
CA HIS A 419 10.36 6.69 -18.87
C HIS A 419 10.44 7.63 -20.08
N ARG A 420 10.44 7.08 -21.31
CA ARG A 420 10.49 7.90 -22.53
C ARG A 420 9.26 8.79 -22.69
N GLU A 421 8.07 8.23 -22.44
CA GLU A 421 6.81 8.95 -22.63
C GLU A 421 6.61 10.05 -21.57
N LEU A 422 6.94 9.77 -20.30
CA LEU A 422 6.96 10.79 -19.25
C LEU A 422 7.95 11.92 -19.57
N LEU A 423 9.15 11.58 -20.05
CA LEU A 423 10.14 12.57 -20.43
C LEU A 423 9.68 13.41 -21.64
N ALA A 424 9.00 12.80 -22.61
CA ALA A 424 8.41 13.50 -23.75
C ALA A 424 7.33 14.51 -23.32
N GLN A 425 6.64 14.23 -22.22
CA GLN A 425 5.69 15.12 -21.55
C GLN A 425 6.37 16.13 -20.58
N GLY A 426 7.71 16.21 -20.58
CA GLY A 426 8.46 17.14 -19.72
C GLY A 426 8.56 16.71 -18.24
N ILE A 427 8.17 15.48 -17.92
CA ILE A 427 8.21 14.93 -16.55
C ILE A 427 9.49 14.11 -16.38
N THR A 428 10.40 14.59 -15.53
CA THR A 428 11.63 13.85 -15.19
C THR A 428 11.35 12.84 -14.08
N VAL A 429 11.73 11.58 -14.25
CA VAL A 429 11.54 10.56 -13.20
C VAL A 429 12.81 10.44 -12.34
N ARG A 430 12.67 10.44 -11.01
CA ARG A 430 13.73 10.12 -10.05
C ARG A 430 13.44 8.76 -9.44
N ARG A 431 14.37 7.81 -9.59
CA ARG A 431 14.24 6.42 -9.12
C ARG A 431 14.87 6.26 -7.74
N GLY A 432 14.51 5.23 -6.98
CA GLY A 432 15.14 4.94 -5.68
C GLY A 432 14.99 6.09 -4.67
N ALA A 433 13.87 6.81 -4.75
CA ALA A 433 13.63 8.01 -3.97
C ALA A 433 13.78 7.77 -2.46
N MET A 434 13.25 6.68 -1.92
CA MET A 434 13.34 6.41 -0.48
C MET A 434 14.77 6.17 0.00
N ASP A 435 15.57 5.42 -0.77
CA ASP A 435 16.97 5.19 -0.42
C ASP A 435 17.75 6.52 -0.42
N TYR A 436 17.53 7.36 -1.43
CA TYR A 436 18.16 8.68 -1.51
C TYR A 436 17.72 9.63 -0.38
N LEU A 437 16.40 9.69 -0.13
CA LEU A 437 15.80 10.54 0.90
C LEU A 437 16.23 10.12 2.31
N THR A 438 16.53 8.84 2.51
CA THR A 438 17.02 8.30 3.78
C THR A 438 18.55 8.35 3.89
N PHE A 439 19.30 8.23 2.78
CA PHE A 439 20.77 8.24 2.77
C PHE A 439 21.39 9.63 3.04
N HIS A 440 20.78 10.71 2.55
CA HIS A 440 21.25 12.09 2.81
C HIS A 440 21.18 12.52 4.28
N ARG A 441 20.58 11.70 5.14
CA ARG A 441 20.72 11.76 6.59
C ARG A 441 22.13 11.43 7.06
N LEU A 442 22.68 10.30 6.61
CA LEU A 442 23.97 9.77 7.08
C LEU A 442 25.12 10.68 6.64
N ALA A 443 24.99 11.29 5.46
CA ALA A 443 25.94 12.29 4.98
C ALA A 443 25.92 13.58 5.85
N ASN A 444 24.74 14.10 6.18
CA ASN A 444 24.60 15.32 6.97
C ASN A 444 24.92 15.15 8.47
N SER A 445 24.89 13.93 9.01
CA SER A 445 25.39 13.63 10.36
C SER A 445 26.91 13.41 10.45
N SER A 446 27.62 13.33 9.31
CA SER A 446 29.04 12.93 9.25
C SER A 446 30.03 14.06 8.94
N GLY A 447 29.60 15.33 9.02
CA GLY A 447 30.44 16.48 8.70
C GLY A 447 30.71 16.67 7.19
N PRO A 448 31.36 17.77 6.78
CA PRO A 448 31.24 18.36 5.44
C PRO A 448 31.95 17.63 4.27
N ASN A 449 32.31 16.35 4.40
CA ASN A 449 33.11 15.62 3.40
C ASN A 449 32.45 14.35 2.81
N ALA A 450 31.13 14.19 2.91
CA ALA A 450 30.46 13.11 2.19
C ALA A 450 30.34 13.45 0.68
N PRO A 451 30.78 12.57 -0.24
CA PRO A 451 30.64 12.82 -1.67
C PRO A 451 29.16 12.86 -2.05
N ALA A 452 28.73 13.97 -2.67
CA ALA A 452 27.41 14.09 -3.27
C ALA A 452 27.24 13.04 -4.38
N GLN A 453 26.66 11.89 -4.06
CA GLN A 453 26.14 10.99 -5.08
C GLN A 453 24.87 11.62 -5.65
N SER A 454 24.95 12.02 -6.92
CA SER A 454 23.79 12.41 -7.69
C SER A 454 22.92 11.18 -7.96
N LEU A 455 21.61 11.32 -7.80
CA LEU A 455 20.67 10.35 -8.35
C LEU A 455 20.91 10.26 -9.85
N PRO A 456 21.10 9.06 -10.42
CA PRO A 456 21.06 8.91 -11.86
C PRO A 456 19.67 9.36 -12.34
N PRO A 457 19.60 10.18 -13.40
CA PRO A 457 18.34 10.61 -14.00
C PRO A 457 17.49 9.43 -14.44
#